data_AF-A0A497P0T0-F1
#
_entry.id   AF-A0A497P0T0-F1
#
_cell.length_a   1.000
_cell.length_b   1.000
_cell.length_c   1.000
_cell.angle_alpha   90.00
_cell.angle_beta   90.00
_cell.angle_gamma   90.00
#
_symmetry.space_group_name_H-M   'P 1'
#
loop_
_entity.id
_entity.type
_entity.pdbx_description
1 polymer ?
#
loop_
_entity_poly.entity_id
_entity_poly.type
_entity_poly.pdbx_seq_one_letter_code
_entity_poly.pdbx_strand_id
1 'polypeptide(L)'
;MEYLNPVLVGIFASFIASYLTLRIHLYSSQKIKYSLARLFLRKNETVKSLKILIVSLIVFASGRMISMLILLNVLEESAIYYIRVPIDLVVTILLTYSLMILYNVIKPREVRLRSSDARQH
;
A
#
# COMPACT_ATOMS: atom_id res chain seq x y z
N MET A 1 16.13 -23.97 10.39
CA MET A 1 14.99 -23.08 10.07
C MET A 1 15.57 -21.68 9.92
N GLU A 2 15.98 -21.31 8.71
CA GLU A 2 16.52 -19.97 8.43
C GLU A 2 15.47 -18.91 8.79
N TYR A 3 15.80 -18.06 9.75
CA TYR A 3 14.98 -16.93 10.12
C TYR A 3 14.85 -16.00 8.91
N LEU A 4 13.62 -15.88 8.42
CA LEU A 4 13.27 -14.85 7.45
C LEU A 4 13.61 -13.49 8.07
N ASN A 5 14.70 -12.86 7.62
CA ASN A 5 15.20 -11.65 8.26
C ASN A 5 14.14 -10.53 8.09
N PRO A 6 13.54 -10.03 9.19
CA PRO A 6 12.47 -9.03 9.14
C PRO A 6 12.91 -7.75 8.41
N VAL A 7 14.21 -7.44 8.44
CA VAL A 7 14.79 -6.30 7.70
C VAL A 7 14.69 -6.51 6.20
N LEU A 8 14.99 -7.72 5.70
CA LEU A 8 14.91 -8.04 4.27
C LEU A 8 13.47 -7.93 3.76
N VAL A 9 12.52 -8.48 4.53
CA VAL A 9 11.09 -8.41 4.21
C VAL A 9 10.61 -6.95 4.13
N GLY A 10 11.07 -6.11 5.07
CA GLY A 10 10.76 -4.68 5.07
C GLY A 10 11.31 -3.94 3.84
N ILE A 11 12.53 -4.26 3.40
CA ILE A 11 13.13 -3.67 2.19
C ILE A 11 12.33 -4.05 0.95
N PHE A 12 12.03 -5.34 0.76
CA PHE A 12 11.24 -5.81 -0.38
C PHE A 12 9.84 -5.19 -0.40
N ALA A 13 9.17 -5.15 0.75
CA ALA A 13 7.84 -4.58 0.85
C ALA A 13 7.84 -3.06 0.57
N SER A 14 8.87 -2.34 1.03
CA SER A 14 9.05 -0.91 0.72
C SER A 14 9.27 -0.66 -0.77
N PHE A 15 10.05 -1.52 -1.44
CA PHE A 15 10.28 -1.42 -2.87
C PHE A 15 8.99 -1.62 -3.67
N ILE A 16 8.19 -2.62 -3.28
CA ILE A 16 6.87 -2.90 -3.88
C ILE A 16 5.92 -1.71 -3.66
N ALA A 17 5.85 -1.19 -2.44
CA ALA A 17 5.00 -0.04 -2.12
C ALA A 17 5.39 1.21 -2.92
N SER A 18 6.69 1.47 -3.05
CA SER A 18 7.22 2.59 -3.84
C SER A 18 6.88 2.45 -5.33
N TYR A 19 7.13 1.27 -5.91
CA TYR A 19 6.77 0.96 -7.29
C TYR A 19 5.27 1.16 -7.57
N LEU A 20 4.43 0.69 -6.65
CA LEU A 20 2.98 0.78 -6.77
C LEU A 20 2.49 2.21 -6.65
N THR A 21 3.07 2.99 -5.75
CA THR A 21 2.80 4.43 -5.58
C THR A 21 3.14 5.20 -6.85
N LEU A 22 4.31 4.95 -7.44
CA LEU A 22 4.72 5.56 -8.71
C LEU A 22 3.75 5.22 -9.84
N ARG A 23 3.34 3.95 -9.96
CA ARG A 23 2.33 3.56 -10.96
C ARG A 23 1.01 4.28 -10.75
N ILE A 24 0.51 4.33 -9.51
CA ILE A 24 -0.74 5.03 -9.19
C ILE A 24 -0.63 6.50 -9.58
N HIS A 25 0.48 7.15 -9.25
CA HIS A 25 0.73 8.55 -9.59
C HIS A 25 0.73 8.76 -11.11
N LEU A 26 1.44 7.93 -11.87
CA LEU A 26 1.48 8.03 -13.33
C LEU A 26 0.09 7.86 -13.97
N TYR A 27 -0.67 6.84 -13.57
CA TYR A 27 -2.01 6.62 -14.13
C TYR A 27 -3.01 7.72 -13.72
N SER A 28 -2.94 8.18 -12.48
CA SER A 28 -3.79 9.25 -11.98
C SER A 28 -3.49 10.56 -12.69
N SER A 29 -2.21 10.94 -12.82
CA SER A 29 -1.79 12.21 -13.43
C SER A 29 -2.08 12.26 -14.93
N GLN A 30 -1.97 11.15 -15.67
CA GLN A 30 -2.26 11.12 -17.11
C GLN A 30 -3.75 11.16 -17.43
N LYS A 31 -4.62 10.61 -16.56
CA LYS A 31 -6.06 10.50 -16.80
C LYS A 31 -6.88 10.84 -15.55
N ILE A 32 -6.70 12.06 -15.05
CA ILE A 32 -7.32 12.55 -13.79
C ILE A 32 -8.84 12.33 -13.79
N LYS A 33 -9.55 12.82 -14.81
CA LYS A 33 -11.02 12.72 -14.89
C LYS A 33 -11.50 11.26 -14.87
N TYR A 34 -10.80 10.37 -15.57
CA TYR A 34 -11.13 8.93 -15.61
C TYR A 34 -10.87 8.25 -14.26
N SER A 35 -9.72 8.53 -13.65
CA SER A 35 -9.34 7.97 -12.35
C SER A 35 -10.30 8.41 -11.24
N LEU A 36 -10.68 9.69 -11.25
CA LEU A 36 -11.65 10.26 -10.31
C LEU A 36 -13.03 9.62 -10.50
N ALA A 37 -13.51 9.50 -11.74
CA ALA A 37 -14.77 8.82 -12.03
C ALA A 37 -14.77 7.36 -11.54
N ARG A 38 -13.66 6.63 -11.69
CA ARG A 38 -13.55 5.25 -11.18
C ARG A 38 -13.52 5.18 -9.66
N LEU A 39 -12.88 6.13 -8.98
CA LEU A 39 -12.90 6.20 -7.51
C LEU A 39 -14.34 6.32 -6.98
N PHE A 40 -15.17 7.13 -7.64
CA PHE A 40 -16.59 7.28 -7.31
C PHE A 40 -17.44 6.06 -7.71
N LEU A 41 -17.23 5.51 -8.91
CA LEU A 41 -17.95 4.31 -9.37
C LEU A 41 -17.65 3.08 -8.52
N ARG A 42 -16.41 2.96 -8.01
CA ARG A 42 -15.97 1.88 -7.11
C ARG A 42 -15.87 2.33 -5.65
N LYS A 43 -16.81 3.16 -5.20
CA LYS A 43 -16.85 3.75 -3.86
C LYS A 43 -16.53 2.75 -2.74
N ASN A 44 -17.08 1.53 -2.77
CA ASN A 44 -16.83 0.53 -1.73
C ASN A 44 -15.36 0.10 -1.66
N GLU A 45 -14.71 -0.18 -2.80
CA GLU A 45 -13.29 -0.54 -2.85
C GLU A 45 -12.41 0.65 -2.47
N THR A 46 -12.76 1.85 -2.94
CA THR A 46 -12.07 3.10 -2.62
C THR A 46 -12.09 3.39 -1.12
N VAL A 47 -13.27 3.35 -0.49
CA VAL A 47 -13.43 3.60 0.95
C VAL A 47 -12.70 2.54 1.77
N LYS A 48 -12.72 1.27 1.33
CA LYS A 48 -11.95 0.19 1.97
C LYS A 48 -10.45 0.46 1.91
N SER A 49 -9.91 0.81 0.74
CA SER A 49 -8.50 1.17 0.57
C SER A 49 -8.12 2.34 1.48
N LEU A 50 -8.93 3.42 1.48
CA LEU A 50 -8.69 4.60 2.29
C LEU A 50 -8.74 4.28 3.80
N LYS A 51 -9.68 3.46 4.25
CA LYS A 51 -9.77 3.03 5.65
C LYS A 51 -8.50 2.28 6.08
N ILE A 52 -8.02 1.36 5.24
CA ILE A 52 -6.77 0.61 5.52
C ILE A 52 -5.57 1.54 5.50
N LEU A 53 -5.54 2.53 4.60
CA LEU A 53 -4.48 3.54 4.54
C LEU A 53 -4.42 4.34 5.84
N ILE A 54 -5.57 4.85 6.30
CA ILE A 54 -5.67 5.61 7.55
C ILE A 54 -5.24 4.75 8.74
N VAL A 55 -5.70 3.50 8.83
CA VAL A 55 -5.26 2.57 9.89
C VAL A 55 -3.75 2.36 9.85
N SER A 56 -3.17 2.13 8.67
CA SER A 56 -1.71 1.97 8.54
C SER A 56 -0.94 3.20 9.00
N LEU A 57 -1.47 4.41 8.74
CA LEU A 57 -0.86 5.66 9.15
C LEU A 57 -0.93 5.87 10.66
N ILE A 58 -2.05 5.51 11.30
CA ILE A 58 -2.20 5.56 12.76
C ILE A 58 -1.20 4.61 13.42
N VAL A 59 -1.10 3.36 12.94
CA VAL A 59 -0.16 2.38 13.47
C VAL A 59 1.28 2.86 13.25
N PHE A 60 1.60 3.42 12.08
CA PHE A 60 2.90 4.02 11.81
C PHE A 60 3.25 5.14 12.79
N ALA A 61 2.32 6.09 12.99
CA ALA A 61 2.51 7.19 13.93
C ALA A 61 2.76 6.68 15.36
N SER A 62 2.04 5.63 15.78
CA SER A 62 2.27 5.00 17.09
C SER A 62 3.66 4.35 17.20
N GLY A 63 4.13 3.65 16.16
CA GLY A 63 5.49 3.11 16.10
C GLY A 63 6.56 4.21 16.17
N ARG A 64 6.30 5.38 15.56
CA ARG A 64 7.18 6.55 15.69
C ARG A 64 7.14 7.18 17.08
N MET A 65 5.99 7.21 17.76
CA MET A 65 5.93 7.63 19.16
C MET A 65 6.77 6.72 20.07
N ILE A 66 6.72 5.40 19.86
CA ILE A 66 7.58 4.44 20.59
C ILE A 66 9.06 4.75 20.33
N SER A 67 9.41 5.09 19.08
CA SER A 67 10.77 5.50 18.73
C SER A 67 11.22 6.76 19.48
N MET A 68 10.33 7.74 19.65
CA MET A 68 10.61 8.95 20.43
C MET A 68 10.79 8.64 21.93
N LEU A 69 9.98 7.73 22.49
CA LEU A 69 10.12 7.30 23.89
C LEU A 69 11.46 6.61 24.16
N ILE A 70 11.95 5.80 23.21
CA ILE A 70 13.27 5.19 23.28
C ILE A 70 14.36 6.28 23.27
N LEU A 71 14.24 7.27 22.37
CA LEU A 71 15.21 8.37 22.27
C LEU A 71 15.24 9.26 23.53
N LEU A 72 14.14 9.35 24.26
CA LEU A 72 14.05 10.05 25.55
C LEU A 72 14.53 9.20 26.74
N ASN A 73 15.13 8.02 26.51
CA ASN A 73 15.53 7.05 27.54
C ASN A 73 14.37 6.56 28.45
N VAL A 74 13.12 6.68 27.99
CA VAL A 74 11.95 6.16 28.73
C VAL A 74 11.82 4.65 28.50
N LEU A 75 12.19 4.17 27.31
CA LEU A 75 12.19 2.75 26.92
C LEU A 75 13.61 2.30 26.56
N GLU A 76 13.96 1.06 26.91
CA GLU A 76 15.22 0.44 26.50
C GLU A 76 15.33 0.28 24.98
N GLU A 77 16.56 0.35 24.45
CA GLU A 77 16.85 0.13 23.03
C GLU A 77 16.46 -1.28 22.55
N SER A 78 16.36 -2.25 23.46
CA SER A 78 15.85 -3.60 23.18
C SER A 78 14.43 -3.57 22.58
N ALA A 79 13.61 -2.57 22.94
CA ALA A 79 12.27 -2.37 22.39
C ALA A 79 12.26 -2.10 20.86
N ILE A 80 13.38 -1.66 20.28
CA ILE A 80 13.50 -1.50 18.82
C ILE A 80 13.28 -2.85 18.13
N TYR A 81 13.94 -3.89 18.60
CA TYR A 81 13.91 -5.20 17.95
C TYR A 81 12.59 -5.95 18.19
N TYR A 82 12.04 -5.86 19.39
CA TYR A 82 10.84 -6.62 19.77
C TYR A 82 9.52 -5.92 19.44
N ILE A 83 9.50 -4.58 19.37
CA ILE A 83 8.26 -3.81 19.21
C ILE A 83 8.31 -3.02 17.90
N ARG A 84 9.34 -2.21 17.69
CA ARG A 84 9.39 -1.31 16.54
C ARG A 84 9.50 -2.04 15.21
N VAL A 85 10.42 -3.01 15.09
CA VAL A 85 10.65 -3.75 13.84
C VAL A 85 9.39 -4.52 13.39
N PRO A 86 8.68 -5.26 14.26
CA PRO A 86 7.41 -5.89 13.89
C PRO A 86 6.30 -4.89 13.51
N ILE A 87 6.19 -3.76 14.22
CA ILE A 87 5.21 -2.71 13.89
C ILE A 87 5.49 -2.14 12.49
N ASP A 88 6.74 -1.82 12.17
CA ASP A 88 7.11 -1.28 10.85
C ASP A 88 6.80 -2.28 9.73
N LEU A 89 7.01 -3.59 9.97
CA LEU A 89 6.59 -4.62 9.02
C LEU A 89 5.08 -4.66 8.80
N VAL A 90 4.29 -4.66 9.88
CA VAL A 90 2.82 -4.68 9.81
C VAL A 90 2.30 -3.44 9.06
N VAL A 91 2.85 -2.27 9.36
CA VAL A 91 2.53 -1.02 8.66
C VAL A 91 2.82 -1.15 7.17
N THR A 92 3.99 -1.68 6.81
CA THR A 92 4.39 -1.78 5.40
C THR A 92 3.47 -2.71 4.63
N ILE A 93 3.05 -3.83 5.24
CA ILE A 93 2.09 -4.78 4.65
C ILE A 93 0.71 -4.12 4.47
N LEU A 94 0.20 -3.45 5.50
CA LEU A 94 -1.09 -2.74 5.44
C LEU A 94 -1.09 -1.64 4.38
N LEU A 95 -0.01 -0.86 4.32
CA LEU A 95 0.16 0.21 3.34
C LEU A 95 0.21 -0.37 1.92
N THR A 96 1.00 -1.42 1.71
CA THR A 96 1.09 -2.11 0.41
C THR A 96 -0.27 -2.65 -0.02
N TYR A 97 -1.00 -3.28 0.89
CA TYR A 97 -2.33 -3.81 0.61
C TYR A 97 -3.34 -2.71 0.26
N SER A 98 -3.31 -1.59 1.01
CA SER A 98 -4.14 -0.42 0.71
C SER A 98 -3.86 0.14 -0.69
N LEU A 99 -2.57 0.32 -1.03
CA LEU A 99 -2.14 0.78 -2.34
C LEU A 99 -2.52 -0.21 -3.44
N MET A 100 -2.52 -1.52 -3.17
CA MET A 100 -2.90 -2.54 -4.16
C MET A 100 -4.38 -2.46 -4.52
N ILE A 101 -5.24 -2.23 -3.52
CA ILE A 101 -6.67 -1.98 -3.77
C ILE A 101 -6.84 -0.70 -4.58
N LEU A 102 -6.16 0.38 -4.18
CA LEU A 102 -6.25 1.66 -4.88
C LEU A 102 -5.77 1.55 -6.34
N TYR A 103 -4.69 0.82 -6.57
CA TYR A 103 -4.17 0.53 -7.90
C TYR A 103 -5.19 -0.20 -8.76
N ASN A 104 -5.88 -1.21 -8.23
CA ASN A 104 -6.93 -1.93 -8.95
C ASN A 104 -8.15 -1.03 -9.28
N VAL A 105 -8.45 -0.06 -8.41
CA VAL A 105 -9.50 0.93 -8.64
C VAL A 105 -9.12 1.94 -9.71
N ILE A 106 -7.84 2.29 -9.85
CA ILE A 106 -7.37 3.30 -10.82
C ILE A 106 -6.99 2.67 -12.17
N LYS A 107 -6.32 1.51 -12.17
CA LYS A 107 -5.78 0.83 -13.36
C LYS A 107 -6.88 0.64 -14.42
N PRO A 108 -6.78 1.25 -15.62
CA PRO A 108 -7.76 1.06 -16.68
C PRO A 108 -7.97 -0.42 -16.95
N ARG A 109 -9.23 -0.87 -17.00
CA ARG A 109 -9.53 -2.19 -17.54
C ARG A 109 -9.23 -2.09 -19.03
N GLU A 110 -8.17 -2.74 -19.49
CA GLU A 110 -8.08 -3.08 -20.90
C GLU A 110 -9.28 -3.98 -21.18
N VAL A 111 -10.33 -3.39 -21.75
CA VAL A 111 -11.39 -4.16 -22.38
C VAL A 111 -10.68 -4.85 -23.54
N ARG A 112 -10.30 -6.11 -23.32
CA ARG A 112 -9.87 -6.99 -24.39
C ARG A 112 -11.12 -7.17 -25.25
N LEU A 113 -11.32 -6.23 -26.18
CA LEU A 113 -12.37 -6.31 -27.20
C LEU A 113 -12.11 -7.63 -27.90
N ARG A 114 -12.95 -8.62 -27.57
CA ARG A 114 -12.96 -9.90 -28.24
C ARG A 114 -13.42 -9.58 -29.66
N SER A 115 -12.47 -9.41 -30.56
CA SER A 115 -12.71 -9.42 -32.01
C SER A 115 -13.10 -10.85 -32.39
N SER A 116 -14.35 -11.21 -32.14
CA SER A 116 -14.98 -12.39 -32.71
C SER A 116 -16.14 -11.90 -33.58
N ASP A 117 -16.10 -12.37 -34.82
CA ASP A 117 -17.15 -12.32 -35.84
C ASP A 117 -17.47 -10.98 -36.50
N ALA A 118 -16.57 -10.60 -37.42
CA ALA A 118 -16.98 -10.02 -38.70
C ALA A 118 -16.11 -10.60 -39.83
N ARG A 119 -16.05 -11.94 -39.90
CA ARG A 119 -15.74 -12.68 -41.12
C ARG A 119 -16.56 -13.95 -41.07
N GLN A 120 -17.71 -13.94 -41.71
CA GLN A 120 -18.14 -14.99 -42.64
C GLN A 120 -19.56 -14.71 -43.13
N HIS A 121 -19.67 -14.69 -44.47
CA HIS A 121 -20.85 -14.65 -45.33
C HIS A 121 -21.46 -13.27 -45.63
#